data_AF-A0A9D4DX76-F1
#
_entry.id   AF-A0A9D4DX76-F1
#
_cell.length_a   1.000
_cell.length_b   1.000
_cell.length_c   1.000
_cell.angle_alpha   90.00
_cell.angle_beta   90.00
_cell.angle_gamma   90.00
#
_symmetry.space_group_name_H-M   'P 1'
#
loop_
_entity.id
_entity.type
_entity.pdbx_description
1 polymer ?
#
loop_
_entity_poly.entity_id
_entity_poly.type
_entity_poly.pdbx_seq_one_letter_code
_entity_poly.pdbx_strand_id
1 'polypeptide(L)' 'MFASLYDSIQKEHAVLMCKNNIVEIEPVSGSGSKTKVNGVPLTTKKKLVHKDRLLFGK' A
#
# COMPACT_ATOMS: atom_id res chain seq x y z
N MET A 1 9.34 22.05 7.65
CA MET A 1 9.26 20.58 7.83
C MET A 1 9.74 19.96 6.53
N PHE A 2 11.01 19.54 6.46
CA PHE A 2 11.57 18.95 5.25
C PHE A 2 11.11 17.50 5.16
N ALA A 3 10.28 17.17 4.17
CA ALA A 3 10.00 15.78 3.84
C ALA A 3 11.33 15.12 3.44
N SER A 4 11.71 14.05 4.15
CA SER A 4 12.88 13.24 3.79
C SER A 4 12.73 12.79 2.34
N LEU A 5 13.64 13.27 1.49
CA LEU A 5 13.78 12.87 0.08
C LEU A 5 14.22 11.41 -0.10
N TYR A 6 14.38 10.63 0.97
CA TYR A 6 15.22 9.43 0.97
C TYR A 6 14.53 8.10 1.31
N ASP A 7 13.26 8.07 1.70
CA ASP A 7 12.61 6.79 2.01
C ASP A 7 11.47 6.46 1.04
N SER A 8 11.80 5.57 0.08
CA SER A 8 10.82 4.95 -0.83
C SER A 8 9.77 4.14 -0.05
N ILE A 9 10.15 3.60 1.11
CA ILE A 9 9.30 2.81 1.99
C ILE A 9 9.14 3.52 3.33
N GLN A 10 7.93 3.54 3.86
CA GLN A 10 7.62 4.23 5.13
C GLN A 10 7.40 3.19 6.23
N LYS A 11 7.59 3.59 7.49
CA LYS A 11 7.38 2.72 8.65
C LYS A 11 5.99 2.06 8.67
N GLU A 12 4.97 2.78 8.22
CA GLU A 12 3.64 2.26 7.94
C GLU A 12 3.27 2.65 6.51
N HIS A 13 3.53 1.75 5.55
CA HIS A 13 3.41 2.06 4.12
C HIS A 13 2.05 1.63 3.52
N ALA A 14 1.53 0.50 3.98
CA ALA A 14 0.20 -0.01 3.68
C ALA A 14 -0.22 -0.96 4.79
N VAL A 15 -1.52 -1.09 5.00
CA VAL A 15 -2.08 -2.01 6.00
C VAL A 15 -2.77 -3.16 5.27
N LEU A 16 -2.41 -4.39 5.63
CA LEU A 16 -3.08 -5.60 5.18
C LEU A 16 -3.95 -6.13 6.31
N MET A 17 -5.21 -6.42 6.02
CA MET A 17 -6.15 -7.00 6.95
C MET A 17 -6.70 -8.31 6.39
N CYS A 18 -6.82 -9.31 7.25
CA CYS A 18 -7.51 -10.56 6.92
C CYS A 18 -8.78 -10.66 7.78
N LYS A 19 -9.95 -10.66 7.14
CA LYS A 19 -11.25 -10.81 7.81
C LYS A 19 -12.15 -11.69 6.95
N ASN A 20 -12.80 -12.68 7.56
CA ASN A 20 -13.74 -13.59 6.87
C ASN A 20 -13.13 -14.23 5.61
N ASN A 21 -11.88 -14.70 5.69
CA ASN A 21 -11.11 -15.28 4.57
C ASN A 21 -10.91 -14.33 3.37
N ILE A 22 -11.07 -13.02 3.58
CA ILE A 22 -10.80 -12.00 2.58
C ILE A 22 -9.57 -11.22 3.06
N VAL A 23 -8.58 -11.10 2.16
CA VAL A 23 -7.42 -10.23 2.37
C VAL A 23 -7.68 -8.90 1.69
N GLU A 24 -7.57 -7.83 2.44
CA GLU A 24 -7.73 -6.45 1.97
C GLU A 24 -6.45 -5.67 2.24
N ILE A 25 -6.15 -4.71 1.38
CA ILE A 25 -5.05 -3.77 1.55
C ILE A 25 -5.58 -2.35 1.45
N GLU A 26 -5.09 -1.45 2.30
CA GLU A 26 -5.35 -0.01 2.18
C GLU A 26 -4.06 0.81 2.31
N PRO A 27 -3.96 1.94 1.59
CA PRO A 27 -2.84 2.85 1.76
C PRO A 27 -2.96 3.57 3.11
N VAL A 28 -1.83 3.94 3.70
CA VAL A 28 -1.85 4.75 4.93
C VAL A 28 -2.12 6.21 4.56
N SER A 29 -3.21 6.76 5.09
CA SER A 29 -3.66 8.14 4.82
C SER A 29 -2.62 9.19 5.22
N GLY A 30 -2.48 10.23 4.40
CA GLY A 30 -1.60 11.38 4.70
C GLY A 30 -0.11 11.10 4.54
N SER A 31 0.27 9.90 4.12
CA SER A 31 1.65 9.52 3.89
C SER A 31 1.95 9.55 2.39
N GLY A 32 3.14 10.01 1.99
CA GLY A 32 3.63 9.89 0.61
C GLY A 32 3.87 8.45 0.15
N SER A 33 3.21 7.46 0.77
CA SER A 33 3.32 6.04 0.46
C SER A 33 2.87 5.77 -0.97
N LYS A 34 3.62 4.95 -1.68
CA LYS A 34 3.39 4.60 -3.07
C LYS A 34 3.21 3.10 -3.14
N THR A 35 1.99 2.65 -2.88
CA THR A 35 1.65 1.25 -3.09
C THR A 35 1.02 1.09 -4.47
N LYS A 36 1.39 0.04 -5.21
CA LYS A 36 0.70 -0.35 -6.45
C LYS A 36 0.25 -1.81 -6.35
N VAL A 37 -0.95 -2.08 -6.85
CA VAL A 37 -1.48 -3.44 -7.02
C VAL A 37 -1.58 -3.71 -8.52
N ASN A 38 -0.84 -4.71 -9.01
CA ASN A 38 -0.72 -5.03 -10.44
C ASN A 38 -0.29 -3.83 -11.29
N GLY A 39 0.64 -3.02 -10.77
CA GLY A 39 1.14 -1.81 -11.44
C GLY A 39 0.22 -0.60 -11.33
N VAL A 40 -1.00 -0.75 -10.80
CA VAL A 40 -1.95 0.36 -10.61
C VAL A 40 -1.79 0.94 -9.21
N PRO A 41 -1.63 2.27 -9.06
CA PRO A 41 -1.58 2.91 -7.74
C PRO A 41 -2.77 2.55 -6.85
N LEU A 42 -2.49 2.22 -5.60
CA LEU A 42 -3.49 1.92 -4.57
C LEU A 42 -3.89 3.24 -3.89
N THR A 43 -5.06 3.77 -4.25
CA THR A 43 -5.59 5.03 -3.70
C THR A 43 -6.62 4.82 -2.60
N THR A 44 -7.24 3.64 -2.53
CA THR A 44 -8.28 3.28 -1.58
C THR A 44 -8.13 1.82 -1.15
N LYS A 45 -8.93 1.39 -0.17
CA LYS A 45 -9.03 -0.01 0.24
C LYS A 45 -9.38 -0.92 -0.95
N LYS A 46 -8.65 -2.02 -1.09
CA LYS A 46 -8.81 -2.98 -2.18
C LYS A 46 -8.72 -4.41 -1.66
N LYS A 47 -9.64 -5.26 -2.11
CA LYS A 47 -9.56 -6.71 -1.91
C LYS A 47 -8.46 -7.30 -2.80
N LEU A 48 -7.64 -8.17 -2.23
CA LEU A 48 -6.61 -8.91 -2.95
C LEU A 48 -7.12 -10.28 -3.36
N VAL A 49 -6.70 -10.71 -4.54
CA VAL A 49 -6.93 -12.07 -5.04
C VAL A 49 -5.60 -12.78 -5.28
N HIS A 50 -5.67 -14.11 -5.41
CA HIS A 50 -4.48 -14.92 -5.69
C HIS A 50 -3.75 -14.40 -6.94
N LYS A 51 -2.42 -14.26 -6.83
CA LYS A 51 -1.50 -13.70 -7.85
C LYS A 51 -1.51 -12.20 -8.04
N ASP A 52 -2.25 -11.43 -7.24
CA ASP A 52 -2.04 -9.99 -7.21
C ASP A 52 -0.60 -9.66 -6.79
N ARG A 53 0.00 -8.71 -7.51
CA ARG A 53 1.36 -8.22 -7.27
C ARG A 53 1.31 -6.90 -6.51
N LEU A 54 1.98 -6.87 -5.37
CA LEU A 54 2.14 -5.67 -4.57
C LEU A 54 3.51 -5.06 -4.81
N LEU A 55 3.54 -3.78 -5.17
CA LEU A 55 4.74 -2.96 -5.17
C LEU A 55 4.61 -1.94 -4.05
N PHE A 56 5.58 -1.89 -3.15
CA PHE A 56 5.70 -0.83 -2.15
C PHE A 56 6.84 0.10 -2.56
N GLY A 57 6.60 1.41 -2.46
CA GLY A 57 7.53 2.45 -2.89
C GLY A 57 7.47 2.79 -4.38
N LYS A 58 8.51 3.46 -4.85
CA LYS A 58 8.61 3.91 -6.25
C LYS A 58 8.77 2.73 -7.21
#